data_AF-A0A2V9XBP1-F1
#
_entry.id   AF-A0A2V9XBP1-F1
#
_cell.length_a   1.000
_cell.length_b   1.000
_cell.length_c   1.000
_cell.angle_alpha   90.00
_cell.angle_beta   90.00
_cell.angle_gamma   90.00
#
_symmetry.space_group_name_H-M   'P 1'
#
loop_
_entity.id
_entity.type
_entity.pdbx_description
1 polymer ?
#
loop_
_entity_poly.entity_id
_entity_poly.type
_entity_poly.pdbx_seq_one_letter_code
_entity_poly.pdbx_strand_id
1 'polypeptide(L)'
;MLWRGIDDVAANGGLPFGSSLSSWMNNSPGFNLDRVNAAVRLEYYGRGGFLAGWQSFSGLTLLKKPVDFVWLPYGMHLLVKPWERLVSQQGNVDWFNFWLNGVDDPDPLKAAEYERWRKLRPSKTKSK
;
A
#
# COMPACT_ATOMS: atom_id res chain seq x y z
N MET A 1 -13.89 -23.41 -2.55
CA MET A 1 -13.03 -22.25 -2.87
C MET A 1 -13.59 -21.65 -4.17
N LEU A 2 -14.34 -20.55 -4.08
CA LEU A 2 -15.19 -20.03 -5.18
C LEU A 2 -14.59 -18.81 -5.89
N TRP A 3 -13.28 -18.84 -6.17
CA TRP A 3 -12.67 -17.87 -7.09
C TRP A 3 -11.85 -18.62 -8.13
N ARG A 4 -12.39 -18.73 -9.36
CA ARG A 4 -11.69 -19.24 -10.53
C ARG A 4 -10.99 -18.09 -11.25
N GLY A 5 -10.17 -17.35 -10.49
CA GLY A 5 -9.28 -16.36 -11.07
C GLY A 5 -8.06 -17.05 -11.67
N ILE A 6 -7.47 -16.42 -12.68
CA ILE A 6 -6.13 -16.75 -13.13
C ILE A 6 -5.21 -16.51 -11.92
N ASP A 7 -4.45 -17.51 -11.49
CA ASP A 7 -3.49 -17.36 -10.40
C ASP A 7 -2.29 -16.51 -10.86
N ASP A 8 -1.42 -16.10 -9.93
CA ASP A 8 -0.29 -15.22 -10.25
C ASP A 8 0.64 -15.84 -11.31
N VAL A 9 0.74 -17.18 -11.34
CA VAL A 9 1.52 -17.92 -12.33
C VAL A 9 0.94 -17.75 -13.73
N ALA A 10 -0.35 -18.03 -13.89
CA ALA A 10 -1.01 -17.92 -15.18
C ALA A 10 -1.14 -16.45 -15.61
N ALA A 11 -1.29 -15.49 -14.68
CA ALA A 11 -1.38 -14.06 -14.98
C ALA A 11 -0.06 -13.51 -15.54
N ASN A 12 1.07 -14.10 -15.12
CA ASN A 12 2.40 -13.76 -15.60
C ASN A 12 2.91 -14.71 -16.70
N GLY A 13 2.06 -15.60 -17.24
CA GLY A 13 2.39 -16.47 -18.37
C GLY A 13 3.34 -17.63 -18.04
N GLY A 14 3.48 -18.00 -16.77
CA GLY A 14 4.31 -19.13 -16.33
C GLY A 14 4.95 -18.90 -14.96
N LEU A 15 5.88 -19.79 -14.58
CA LEU A 15 6.61 -19.67 -13.30
C LEU A 15 7.47 -18.40 -13.25
N PRO A 16 7.80 -17.86 -12.06
CA PRO A 16 8.67 -16.69 -11.90
C PRO A 16 10.16 -16.97 -12.19
N PHE A 17 10.44 -17.96 -13.04
CA PHE A 17 11.78 -18.45 -13.37
C PHE A 17 11.84 -18.84 -14.85
N GLY A 18 13.06 -19.02 -15.36
CA GLY A 18 13.27 -19.51 -16.72
C GLY A 18 12.69 -18.58 -17.79
N SER A 19 12.05 -19.16 -18.81
CA SER A 19 11.59 -18.44 -19.99
C SER A 19 10.50 -17.40 -19.72
N SER A 20 9.71 -17.55 -18.65
CA SER A 20 8.65 -16.61 -18.27
C SER A 20 9.11 -15.50 -17.32
N LEU A 21 10.38 -15.50 -16.87
CA LEU A 21 10.89 -14.50 -15.92
C LEU A 21 10.73 -13.05 -16.43
N SER A 22 10.96 -12.80 -17.72
CA SER A 22 10.81 -11.47 -18.30
C SER A 22 9.38 -10.93 -18.19
N SER A 23 8.37 -11.81 -18.29
CA SER A 23 6.97 -11.46 -18.09
C SER A 23 6.72 -11.02 -16.64
N TRP A 24 7.26 -11.75 -15.67
CA TRP A 24 7.16 -11.37 -14.25
C TRP A 24 7.82 -10.03 -13.96
N MET A 25 9.02 -9.78 -14.50
CA MET A 25 9.71 -8.49 -14.34
C MET A 25 8.89 -7.33 -14.92
N ASN A 26 8.14 -7.57 -15.99
CA ASN A 26 7.32 -6.53 -16.64
C ASN A 26 5.98 -6.31 -15.93
N ASN A 27 5.37 -7.38 -15.41
CA ASN A 27 3.96 -7.35 -14.98
C ASN A 27 3.79 -7.33 -13.45
N SER A 28 4.68 -7.96 -12.70
CA SER A 28 4.52 -8.04 -11.24
C SER A 28 4.84 -6.70 -10.58
N PRO A 29 3.94 -6.17 -9.73
CA PRO A 29 4.18 -4.92 -9.02
C PRO A 29 5.45 -4.92 -8.18
N GLY A 30 5.82 -6.07 -7.61
CA GLY A 30 7.01 -6.21 -6.77
C GLY A 30 8.33 -5.92 -7.48
N PHE A 31 8.39 -6.08 -8.81
CA PHE A 31 9.56 -5.75 -9.64
C PHE A 31 9.52 -4.33 -10.22
N ASN A 32 8.42 -3.59 -10.03
CA ASN A 32 8.17 -2.29 -10.66
C ASN A 32 7.90 -1.17 -9.64
N LEU A 33 8.29 -1.36 -8.37
CA LEU A 33 8.07 -0.38 -7.30
C LEU A 33 8.79 0.95 -7.54
N ASP A 34 9.89 0.94 -8.29
CA ASP A 34 10.63 2.13 -8.72
C ASP A 34 9.78 3.06 -9.59
N ARG A 35 8.86 2.48 -10.37
CA ARG A 35 7.94 3.19 -11.27
C ARG A 35 6.73 3.79 -10.55
N VAL A 36 6.51 3.46 -9.28
CA VAL A 36 5.40 4.02 -8.50
C VAL A 36 5.73 5.47 -8.13
N ASN A 37 4.90 6.41 -8.60
CA ASN A 37 5.05 7.83 -8.28
C ASN A 37 3.95 8.37 -7.35
N ALA A 38 2.86 7.62 -7.19
CA ALA A 38 1.77 7.97 -6.30
C ALA A 38 2.10 7.63 -4.84
N ALA A 39 1.44 8.30 -3.91
CA ALA A 39 1.43 7.91 -2.51
C ALA A 39 0.58 6.64 -2.33
N VAL A 40 1.15 5.63 -1.69
CA VAL A 40 0.50 4.31 -1.50
C VAL A 40 0.16 4.09 -0.03
N ARG A 41 -1.12 3.84 0.26
CA ARG A 41 -1.55 3.32 1.57
C ARG A 41 -1.84 1.83 1.42
N LEU A 42 -1.05 1.01 2.09
CA LEU A 42 -1.19 -0.44 2.10
C LEU A 42 -1.99 -0.85 3.32
N GLU A 43 -3.10 -1.55 3.11
CA GLU A 43 -3.95 -2.04 4.19
C GLU A 43 -4.08 -3.57 4.10
N TYR A 44 -3.61 -4.27 5.14
CA TYR A 44 -3.57 -5.72 5.18
C TYR A 44 -4.25 -6.28 6.43
N TYR A 45 -4.90 -7.43 6.28
CA TYR A 45 -5.73 -8.03 7.31
C TYR A 45 -5.24 -9.41 7.72
N GLY A 46 -5.56 -9.79 8.96
CA GLY A 46 -5.22 -11.09 9.51
C GLY A 46 -3.73 -11.24 9.81
N ARG A 47 -3.39 -12.32 10.51
CA ARG A 47 -2.00 -12.58 10.94
C ARG A 47 -1.01 -12.69 9.78
N GLY A 48 -1.41 -13.32 8.68
CA GLY A 48 -0.57 -13.47 7.49
C GLY A 48 -0.46 -12.20 6.64
N GLY A 49 -1.40 -11.25 6.78
CA GLY A 49 -1.44 -10.03 5.97
C GLY A 49 -0.21 -9.14 6.15
N PHE A 50 0.35 -9.10 7.36
CA PHE A 50 1.57 -8.33 7.63
C PHE A 50 2.72 -8.77 6.70
N LEU A 51 2.98 -10.07 6.63
CA LEU A 51 4.04 -10.63 5.78
C LEU A 51 3.72 -10.47 4.29
N ALA A 52 2.45 -10.65 3.90
CA ALA A 52 2.01 -10.50 2.52
C ALA A 52 2.25 -9.08 1.96
N GLY A 53 2.10 -8.06 2.80
CA GLY A 53 2.34 -6.67 2.41
C GLY A 53 3.78 -6.17 2.61
N TRP A 54 4.61 -6.96 3.31
CA TRP A 54 5.95 -6.53 3.70
C TRP A 54 6.87 -6.23 2.51
N GLN A 55 6.79 -7.04 1.43
CA GLN A 55 7.59 -6.83 0.23
C GLN A 55 7.35 -5.43 -0.37
N SER A 56 6.08 -5.07 -0.60
CA SER A 56 5.72 -3.77 -1.16
C SER A 56 6.08 -2.62 -0.24
N PHE A 57 5.78 -2.74 1.06
CA PHE A 57 6.07 -1.70 2.04
C PHE A 57 7.58 -1.42 2.16
N SER A 58 8.38 -2.47 2.34
CA SER A 58 9.83 -2.34 2.48
C SER A 58 10.48 -1.83 1.20
N GLY A 59 10.07 -2.32 0.02
CA GLY A 59 10.58 -1.84 -1.26
C GLY A 59 10.29 -0.36 -1.50
N LEU A 60 9.04 0.07 -1.30
CA LEU A 60 8.65 1.48 -1.44
C LEU A 60 9.38 2.37 -0.43
N THR A 61 9.56 1.91 0.81
CA THR A 61 10.31 2.63 1.84
C THR A 61 11.79 2.82 1.45
N LEU A 62 12.46 1.76 0.98
CA LEU A 62 13.85 1.81 0.53
C LEU A 62 14.04 2.77 -0.66
N LEU A 63 13.04 2.83 -1.55
CA LEU A 63 12.99 3.75 -2.68
C LEU A 63 12.55 5.18 -2.30
N LYS A 64 12.36 5.45 -1.00
CA LYS A 64 11.90 6.74 -0.45
C LYS A 64 10.58 7.22 -1.07
N LYS A 65 9.72 6.28 -1.46
CA LYS A 65 8.37 6.57 -1.97
C LYS A 65 7.44 6.84 -0.78
N PRO A 66 6.43 7.73 -0.94
CA PRO A 66 5.43 7.96 0.09
C PRO A 66 4.56 6.71 0.27
N VAL A 67 4.82 5.94 1.34
CA VAL A 67 4.07 4.74 1.68
C VAL A 67 3.68 4.72 3.16
N ASP A 68 2.45 4.28 3.44
CA ASP A 68 1.99 3.97 4.79
C ASP A 68 1.44 2.54 4.86
N PHE A 69 1.52 1.91 6.02
CA PHE A 69 1.16 0.51 6.23
C PHE A 69 0.24 0.33 7.44
N VAL A 70 -1.00 -0.07 7.17
CA VAL A 70 -2.03 -0.32 8.17
C VAL A 70 -2.27 -1.83 8.26
N TRP A 71 -2.12 -2.37 9.47
CA TRP A 71 -2.33 -3.79 9.73
C TRP A 71 -3.44 -4.00 10.75
N LEU A 72 -4.48 -4.74 10.35
CA LEU A 72 -5.57 -5.15 11.25
C LEU A 72 -5.43 -6.66 11.53
N PRO A 73 -4.75 -7.06 12.63
CA PRO A 73 -4.35 -8.46 12.86
C PRO A 73 -5.51 -9.44 12.99
N TYR A 74 -6.70 -8.95 13.32
CA TYR A 74 -7.92 -9.74 13.49
C TYR A 74 -8.99 -9.43 12.43
N GLY A 75 -8.64 -8.62 11.43
CA GLY A 75 -9.51 -8.35 10.29
C GLY A 75 -9.65 -9.59 9.41
N MET A 76 -10.85 -9.81 8.88
CA MET A 76 -11.12 -10.82 7.86
C MET A 76 -10.97 -10.19 6.46
N HIS A 77 -11.01 -11.01 5.40
CA HIS A 77 -10.97 -10.51 4.02
C HIS A 77 -12.01 -9.40 3.77
N LEU A 78 -13.22 -9.60 4.29
CA LEU A 78 -14.20 -8.53 4.45
C LEU A 78 -14.21 -8.10 5.92
N LEU A 79 -13.89 -6.84 6.19
CA LEU A 79 -13.99 -6.30 7.54
C LEU A 79 -15.45 -6.33 7.99
N VAL A 80 -15.70 -6.87 9.19
CA VAL A 80 -17.04 -6.99 9.77
C VAL A 80 -17.17 -6.26 11.10
N LYS A 81 -16.05 -6.03 11.80
CA LYS A 81 -16.07 -5.35 13.09
C LYS A 81 -16.18 -3.84 12.87
N PRO A 82 -17.10 -3.13 13.55
CA PRO A 82 -17.32 -1.72 13.31
C PRO A 82 -16.05 -0.86 13.41
N TRP A 83 -15.20 -1.12 14.41
CA TRP A 83 -13.97 -0.36 14.59
C TRP A 83 -12.93 -0.62 13.49
N GLU A 84 -12.81 -1.85 12.98
CA GLU A 84 -11.93 -2.17 11.86
C GLU A 84 -12.40 -1.44 10.59
N ARG A 85 -13.71 -1.42 10.34
CA ARG A 85 -14.30 -0.66 9.22
C ARG A 85 -14.09 0.84 9.34
N LEU A 86 -14.16 1.39 10.55
CA LEU A 86 -13.91 2.81 10.79
C LEU A 86 -12.44 3.16 10.54
N VAL A 87 -11.49 2.36 11.05
CA VAL A 87 -10.06 2.56 10.78
C VAL A 87 -9.76 2.50 9.28
N SER A 88 -10.34 1.52 8.57
CA SER A 88 -10.17 1.37 7.13
C SER A 88 -10.73 2.55 6.34
N GLN A 89 -12.02 2.83 6.52
CA GLN A 89 -12.73 3.81 5.69
C GLN A 89 -12.34 5.24 6.05
N GLN A 90 -12.23 5.59 7.33
CA GLN A 90 -11.78 6.92 7.74
C GLN A 90 -10.33 7.15 7.32
N GLY A 91 -9.46 6.15 7.50
CA GLY A 91 -8.07 6.24 7.06
C GLY A 91 -7.93 6.47 5.55
N ASN A 92 -8.83 5.90 4.73
CA ASN A 92 -8.87 6.18 3.30
C ASN A 92 -9.32 7.63 3.00
N VAL A 93 -10.37 8.12 3.67
CA VAL A 93 -10.83 9.52 3.51
C VAL A 93 -9.70 10.49 3.88
N ASP A 94 -9.04 10.26 5.01
CA ASP A 94 -7.94 11.08 5.51
C ASP A 94 -6.75 11.05 4.54
N TRP A 95 -6.37 9.86 4.06
CA TRP A 95 -5.29 9.69 3.09
C TRP A 95 -5.55 10.45 1.79
N PHE A 96 -6.75 10.30 1.21
CA PHE A 96 -7.10 10.99 -0.03
C PHE A 96 -7.20 12.51 0.17
N ASN A 97 -7.80 12.97 1.27
CA ASN A 97 -7.83 14.41 1.59
C ASN A 97 -6.43 14.99 1.76
N PHE A 98 -5.54 14.29 2.46
CA PHE A 98 -4.17 14.73 2.67
C PHE A 98 -3.38 14.87 1.35
N TRP A 99 -3.46 13.85 0.48
CA TRP A 99 -2.64 13.80 -0.74
C TRP A 99 -3.24 14.54 -1.93
N LEU A 100 -4.56 14.52 -2.08
CA LEU A 100 -5.23 15.13 -3.24
C LEU A 100 -5.70 16.55 -2.96
N ASN A 101 -6.23 16.80 -1.77
CA ASN A 101 -6.77 18.12 -1.39
C ASN A 101 -5.78 18.95 -0.56
N GLY A 102 -4.73 18.33 -0.01
CA GLY A 102 -3.78 19.00 0.87
C GLY A 102 -4.37 19.40 2.22
N VAL A 103 -5.44 18.72 2.66
CA VAL A 103 -6.19 19.02 3.89
C VAL A 103 -5.85 17.99 4.96
N ASP A 104 -5.56 18.49 6.17
CA ASP A 104 -5.36 17.69 7.36
C ASP A 104 -6.62 17.74 8.24
N ASP A 105 -6.97 16.64 8.90
CA ASP A 105 -8.02 16.62 9.93
C ASP A 105 -7.48 17.28 11.22
N PRO A 106 -8.17 18.29 11.78
CA PRO A 106 -7.72 18.99 12.98
C PRO A 106 -7.83 18.18 14.29
N ASP A 107 -8.41 16.97 14.27
CA ASP A 107 -8.48 16.12 15.46
C ASP A 107 -7.08 15.88 16.06
N PRO A 108 -6.82 16.31 17.31
CA PRO A 108 -5.51 16.16 17.94
C PRO A 108 -5.08 14.68 18.07
N LEU A 109 -6.01 13.74 18.08
CA LEU A 109 -5.72 12.30 18.10
C LEU A 109 -5.06 11.82 16.79
N LYS A 110 -5.23 12.55 15.69
CA LYS A 110 -4.65 12.24 14.38
C LYS A 110 -3.35 12.99 14.10
N ALA A 111 -2.97 13.96 14.93
CA ALA A 111 -1.81 14.83 14.68
C ALA A 111 -0.51 14.06 14.40
N ALA A 112 -0.28 12.96 15.12
CA ALA A 112 0.91 12.12 14.92
C ALA A 112 0.91 11.39 13.57
N GLU A 113 -0.27 11.04 13.02
CA GLU A 113 -0.41 10.41 11.70
C GLU A 113 -0.09 11.40 10.58
N TYR A 114 -0.72 12.58 10.62
CA TYR A 114 -0.43 13.64 9.66
C TYR A 114 1.04 14.08 9.69
N GLU A 115 1.66 14.12 10.87
CA GLU A 115 3.09 14.43 10.98
C GLU A 115 3.98 13.38 10.31
N ARG A 116 3.61 12.09 10.35
CA ARG A 116 4.31 11.05 9.56
C ARG A 116 4.11 11.30 8.07
N TRP A 117 2.88 11.57 7.62
CA TRP A 117 2.58 11.78 6.21
C TRP A 117 3.25 13.04 5.63
N ARG A 118 3.39 14.11 6.41
CA ARG A 118 4.16 15.31 6.00
C ARG A 118 5.61 14.99 5.74
N LYS A 119 6.23 14.11 6.53
CA LYS A 119 7.62 13.65 6.31
C LYS A 119 7.78 12.77 5.08
N LEU A 120 6.69 12.18 4.59
CA LEU A 120 6.68 11.40 3.33
C LEU A 120 6.59 12.30 2.09
N ARG A 121 6.25 13.59 2.23
CA ARG A 121 6.23 14.49 1.07
C ARG A 121 7.65 14.65 0.52
N PRO A 122 7.84 14.56 -0.80
CA PRO A 122 9.15 14.84 -1.40
C PRO A 122 9.62 16.23 -0.99
N SER A 123 10.91 16.37 -0.65
CA SER A 123 11.47 17.70 -0.44
C SER A 123 11.28 18.51 -1.73
N LYS A 124 10.67 19.69 -1.65
CA LYS A 124 10.65 20.65 -2.75
C LYS A 124 12.05 21.21 -2.93
N THR A 125 12.99 20.40 -3.40
CA THR A 125 14.25 20.91 -3.93
C THR A 125 13.87 21.54 -5.27
N LYS A 126 13.91 22.88 -5.33
CA LYS A 126 13.70 23.62 -6.58
C LYS A 126 14.64 23.03 -7.62
N SER A 127 14.08 22.45 -8.69
CA SER A 127 14.85 22.25 -9.91
C SER A 127 15.29 23.63 -10.37
N LYS A 128 16.61 23.82 -10.48
CA LYS A 128 17.17 24.82 -11.39
C LYS A 128 16.84 24.42 -12.83
#